data_AF-A0A528G8A3-F1
#
_entry.id   AF-A0A528G8A3-F1
#
_cell.length_a   1.000
_cell.length_b   1.000
_cell.length_c   1.000
_cell.angle_alpha   90.00
_cell.angle_beta   90.00
_cell.angle_gamma   90.00
#
_symmetry.space_group_name_H-M   'P 1'
#
loop_
_entity.id
_entity.type
_entity.pdbx_description
1 polymer ?
#
loop_
_entity_poly.entity_id
_entity_poly.type
_entity_poly.pdbx_seq_one_letter_code
_entity_poly.pdbx_strand_id
1 'polypeptide(L)'
;KLARSFVKGNVPLIAGVGAIRTEDCIEYALVAKDLKYDGILIGSPYYAVPTQLELANHALAIDKAANLPVMLYNYPGRTGTMMDLEFLDRVGRSTNFCAIKESSGSMNHLHALA
;
A
#
# COMPACT_ATOMS: atom_id res chain seq x y z
N LYS A 1 7.33 -10.85 13.74
CA LYS A 1 7.83 -12.15 14.29
C LYS A 1 6.71 -12.96 14.95
N LEU A 2 6.04 -12.40 15.97
CA LEU A 2 4.98 -13.11 16.73
C LEU A 2 3.81 -13.61 15.87
N ALA A 3 3.27 -12.78 14.96
CA ALA A 3 2.20 -13.21 14.07
C ALA A 3 2.58 -14.44 13.22
N ARG A 4 3.79 -14.44 12.63
CA ARG A 4 4.31 -15.56 11.84
C ARG A 4 4.45 -16.84 12.65
N SER A 5 4.87 -16.76 13.92
CA SER A 5 5.00 -17.95 14.78
C SER A 5 3.65 -18.61 15.11
N PHE A 6 2.57 -17.83 15.18
CA PHE A 6 1.23 -18.39 15.38
C PHE A 6 0.64 -18.99 14.10
N VAL A 7 0.82 -18.32 12.97
CA VAL A 7 0.23 -18.73 11.69
C VAL A 7 0.92 -19.94 11.06
N LYS A 8 2.23 -20.11 11.26
CA LYS A 8 3.01 -21.26 10.76
C LYS A 8 2.84 -21.52 9.24
N GLY A 9 2.56 -20.48 8.47
CA GLY A 9 2.35 -20.56 7.02
C GLY A 9 0.94 -21.01 6.57
N ASN A 10 0.01 -21.20 7.49
CA ASN A 10 -1.34 -21.69 7.15
C ASN A 10 -2.29 -20.62 6.61
N VAL A 11 -2.01 -19.34 6.88
CA VAL A 11 -2.78 -18.20 6.35
C VAL A 11 -1.84 -17.11 5.84
N PRO A 12 -2.21 -16.36 4.80
CA PRO A 12 -1.41 -15.22 4.34
C PRO A 12 -1.29 -14.13 5.41
N LEU A 13 -0.11 -13.56 5.55
CA LEU A 13 0.16 -12.41 6.40
C LEU A 13 0.50 -11.18 5.54
N ILE A 14 -0.28 -10.12 5.70
CA ILE A 14 -0.06 -8.83 5.06
C ILE A 14 0.35 -7.82 6.12
N ALA A 15 1.48 -7.14 5.93
CA ALA A 15 1.97 -6.11 6.85
C ALA A 15 1.48 -4.72 6.41
N GLY A 16 0.83 -3.97 7.30
CA GLY A 16 0.63 -2.53 7.08
C GLY A 16 1.96 -1.80 7.24
N VAL A 17 2.38 -1.06 6.22
CA VAL A 17 3.68 -0.35 6.20
C VAL A 17 3.51 1.17 6.07
N GLY A 18 2.38 1.70 6.53
CA GLY A 18 2.07 3.12 6.45
C GLY A 18 2.79 3.95 7.52
N ALA A 19 3.37 5.06 7.11
CA ALA A 19 3.93 6.12 7.94
C ALA A 19 3.77 7.48 7.22
N ILE A 20 4.20 8.58 7.85
CA ILE A 20 4.16 9.91 7.21
C ILE A 20 5.27 10.04 6.17
N ARG A 21 6.48 9.57 6.50
CA ARG A 21 7.65 9.69 5.63
C ARG A 21 7.81 8.44 4.77
N THR A 22 8.26 8.62 3.53
CA THR A 22 8.55 7.51 2.62
C THR A 22 9.66 6.61 3.16
N GLU A 23 10.69 7.18 3.81
CA GLU A 23 11.81 6.41 4.33
C GLU A 23 11.37 5.45 5.45
N ASP A 24 10.47 5.90 6.33
CA ASP A 24 9.93 5.07 7.40
C ASP A 24 9.08 3.92 6.83
N CYS A 25 8.29 4.19 5.79
CA CYS A 25 7.50 3.15 5.10
C CYS A 25 8.42 2.09 4.46
N ILE A 26 9.53 2.53 3.86
CA ILE A 26 10.55 1.64 3.28
C ILE A 26 11.18 0.77 4.37
N GLU A 27 11.54 1.34 5.52
CA GLU A 27 12.08 0.58 6.65
C GLU A 27 11.09 -0.51 7.10
N TYR A 28 9.82 -0.16 7.26
CA TYR A 28 8.77 -1.11 7.66
C TYR A 28 8.55 -2.20 6.61
N ALA A 29 8.62 -1.85 5.33
CA ALA A 29 8.47 -2.81 4.24
C ALA A 29 9.65 -3.78 4.14
N LEU A 30 10.89 -3.31 4.38
CA LEU A 30 12.07 -4.17 4.47
C LEU A 30 11.97 -5.12 5.66
N VAL A 31 11.52 -4.63 6.82
CA VAL A 31 11.26 -5.50 7.98
C VAL A 31 10.18 -6.54 7.66
N ALA A 32 9.10 -6.19 6.97
CA ALA A 32 8.07 -7.14 6.56
C ALA A 32 8.63 -8.24 5.64
N LYS A 33 9.48 -7.85 4.68
CA LYS A 33 10.19 -8.76 3.77
C LYS A 33 11.12 -9.71 4.51
N ASP A 34 11.96 -9.21 5.40
CA ASP A 34 12.90 -10.03 6.19
C ASP A 34 12.16 -11.04 7.07
N LEU A 35 10.97 -10.65 7.56
CA LEU A 35 10.09 -11.50 8.33
C LEU A 35 9.22 -12.44 7.49
N LYS A 36 9.38 -12.43 6.16
CA LYS A 36 8.68 -13.28 5.20
C LYS A 36 7.16 -13.13 5.28
N TYR A 37 6.69 -11.89 5.34
CA TYR A 37 5.29 -11.58 5.08
C TYR A 37 4.96 -11.87 3.61
N ASP A 38 3.72 -12.27 3.36
CA ASP A 38 3.26 -12.69 2.04
C ASP A 38 2.86 -11.49 1.16
N GLY A 39 2.70 -10.31 1.77
CA GLY A 39 2.50 -9.04 1.08
C GLY A 39 2.56 -7.85 2.04
N ILE A 40 2.43 -6.65 1.47
CA ILE A 40 2.39 -5.39 2.21
C ILE A 40 1.13 -4.58 1.86
N LEU A 41 0.72 -3.73 2.79
CA LEU A 41 -0.39 -2.80 2.63
C LEU A 41 0.13 -1.35 2.72
N ILE A 42 -0.02 -0.59 1.63
CA ILE A 42 0.46 0.78 1.48
C ILE A 42 -0.74 1.73 1.44
N GLY A 43 -0.79 2.70 2.36
CA GLY A 43 -1.78 3.77 2.34
C GLY A 43 -1.15 5.11 1.96
N SER A 44 -1.99 6.11 1.70
CA SER A 44 -1.50 7.48 1.52
C SER A 44 -0.91 8.03 2.82
N PRO A 45 0.20 8.80 2.77
CA PRO A 45 0.74 9.50 3.93
C PRO A 45 -0.32 10.40 4.56
N TYR A 46 -0.71 10.06 5.79
CA TYR A 46 -1.71 10.83 6.53
C TYR A 46 -1.13 12.20 6.93
N TYR A 47 -1.99 13.23 6.95
CA TYR A 47 -1.67 14.66 7.16
C TYR A 47 -0.90 15.37 6.04
N ALA A 48 -0.11 14.67 5.22
CA ALA A 48 0.72 15.32 4.20
C ALA A 48 -0.06 15.81 2.97
N VAL A 49 -1.20 15.17 2.66
CA VAL A 49 -2.07 15.47 1.51
C VAL A 49 -1.29 15.62 0.18
N PRO A 50 -0.51 14.60 -0.24
CA PRO A 50 0.31 14.68 -1.45
C PRO A 50 -0.52 14.80 -2.72
N THR A 51 0.09 15.36 -3.76
CA THR A 51 -0.42 15.26 -5.14
C THR A 51 -0.39 13.79 -5.62
N GLN A 52 -1.11 13.47 -6.69
CA GLN A 52 -1.14 12.09 -7.24
C GLN A 52 0.24 11.64 -7.73
N LEU A 53 1.04 12.55 -8.29
CA LEU A 53 2.42 12.27 -8.69
C LEU A 53 3.30 11.94 -7.48
N GLU A 54 3.21 12.74 -6.41
CA GLU A 54 3.96 12.49 -5.17
C GLU A 54 3.53 11.19 -4.50
N LEU A 55 2.22 10.92 -4.47
CA LEU A 55 1.68 9.67 -3.93
C LEU A 55 2.14 8.45 -4.74
N ALA A 56 2.17 8.54 -6.07
CA ALA A 56 2.67 7.48 -6.93
C ALA A 56 4.16 7.23 -6.71
N ASN A 57 4.97 8.28 -6.64
CA ASN A 57 6.40 8.17 -6.35
C ASN A 57 6.67 7.55 -4.97
N HIS A 58 5.88 7.94 -3.97
CA HIS A 58 5.92 7.34 -2.64
C HIS A 58 5.64 5.82 -2.69
N ALA A 59 4.53 5.41 -3.31
CA ALA A 59 4.17 4.00 -3.41
C ALA A 59 5.18 3.18 -4.21
N LEU A 60 5.67 3.70 -5.34
CA LEU A 60 6.67 3.04 -6.19
C LEU A 60 8.04 2.91 -5.51
N ALA A 61 8.42 3.86 -4.66
CA ALA A 61 9.65 3.76 -3.87
C ALA A 61 9.59 2.62 -2.85
N ILE A 62 8.44 2.47 -2.17
CA ILE A 62 8.20 1.37 -1.23
C ILE A 62 8.14 0.02 -1.97
N ASP A 63 7.42 -0.03 -3.09
CA ASP A 63 7.34 -1.21 -3.96
C ASP A 63 8.74 -1.69 -4.39
N LYS A 64 9.56 -0.78 -4.93
CA LYS A 64 10.92 -1.09 -5.35
C LYS A 64 11.80 -1.66 -4.23
N ALA A 65 11.66 -1.14 -3.01
CA ALA A 65 12.45 -1.61 -1.87
C ALA A 65 11.99 -3.00 -1.37
N ALA A 66 10.68 -3.18 -1.20
CA ALA A 66 10.11 -4.41 -0.67
C ALA A 66 10.16 -5.53 -1.70
N ASN A 67 9.75 -5.23 -2.94
CA ASN A 67 9.50 -6.18 -4.02
C ASN A 67 8.65 -7.37 -3.55
N LEU A 68 7.48 -7.04 -2.98
CA LEU A 68 6.45 -7.97 -2.47
C LEU A 68 5.10 -7.61 -3.09
N PRO A 69 4.12 -8.52 -3.12
CA PRO A 69 2.75 -8.17 -3.47
C PRO A 69 2.22 -7.02 -2.62
N VAL A 70 1.66 -6.01 -3.28
CA VAL A 70 1.15 -4.78 -2.68
C VAL A 70 -0.36 -4.71 -2.76
N MET A 71 -0.98 -4.50 -1.60
CA MET A 71 -2.36 -4.05 -1.46
C MET A 71 -2.36 -2.55 -1.17
N LEU A 72 -2.96 -1.76 -2.04
CA LEU A 72 -3.21 -0.34 -1.77
C LEU A 72 -4.30 -0.18 -0.70
N TYR A 73 -4.24 0.87 0.10
CA TYR A 73 -5.29 1.24 1.05
C TYR A 73 -5.80 2.64 0.77
N ASN A 74 -6.89 2.71 0.00
CA ASN A 74 -7.53 3.96 -0.34
C ASN A 74 -8.54 4.36 0.76
N TYR A 75 -8.20 5.38 1.56
CA TYR A 75 -9.06 5.85 2.65
C TYR A 75 -9.01 7.37 2.83
N PRO A 76 -9.50 8.14 1.84
CA PRO A 76 -9.44 9.61 1.83
C PRO A 76 -10.09 10.25 3.06
N GLY A 77 -11.12 9.63 3.64
CA GLY A 77 -11.76 10.12 4.87
C GLY A 77 -10.84 10.16 6.10
N ARG A 78 -9.69 9.47 6.06
CA ARG A 78 -8.66 9.52 7.12
C ARG A 78 -7.35 10.14 6.67
N THR A 79 -7.00 10.01 5.40
CA THR A 79 -5.71 10.48 4.87
C THR A 79 -5.79 11.86 4.21
N GLY A 80 -7.00 12.34 3.87
CA GLY A 80 -7.21 13.55 3.09
C GLY A 80 -6.84 13.41 1.61
N THR A 81 -6.41 12.22 1.16
CA THR A 81 -5.93 11.97 -0.20
C THR A 81 -6.64 10.77 -0.79
N MET A 82 -7.25 10.97 -1.96
CA MET A 82 -7.81 9.91 -2.78
C MET A 82 -6.70 9.29 -3.63
N MET A 83 -6.65 7.97 -3.75
CA MET A 83 -5.91 7.29 -4.81
C MET A 83 -6.78 7.28 -6.06
N ASP A 84 -6.60 8.25 -6.96
CA ASP A 84 -7.43 8.40 -8.15
C ASP A 84 -6.85 7.65 -9.37
N LEU A 85 -7.53 7.79 -10.52
CA LEU A 85 -7.14 7.12 -11.76
C LEU A 85 -5.75 7.55 -12.27
N GLU A 86 -5.31 8.79 -12.00
CA GLU A 86 -3.96 9.23 -12.38
C GLU A 86 -2.90 8.49 -11.57
N PHE A 87 -3.11 8.38 -10.25
CA PHE A 87 -2.24 7.58 -9.39
C PHE A 87 -2.23 6.11 -9.82
N LEU A 88 -3.40 5.54 -10.12
CA LEU A 88 -3.54 4.13 -10.49
C LEU A 88 -2.85 3.80 -11.83
N ASP A 89 -2.95 4.66 -12.85
CA ASP A 89 -2.21 4.49 -14.12
C ASP A 89 -0.69 4.44 -13.89
N ARG A 90 -0.19 5.25 -12.97
CA ARG A 90 1.26 5.32 -12.67
C ARG A 90 1.74 4.06 -11.97
N VAL A 91 1.05 3.62 -10.91
CA VAL A 91 1.48 2.47 -10.10
C VAL A 91 1.16 1.12 -10.78
N GLY A 92 0.10 1.05 -11.58
CA GLY A 92 -0.35 -0.17 -12.27
C GLY A 92 0.64 -0.73 -13.29
N ARG A 93 1.70 0.01 -13.63
CA ARG A 93 2.81 -0.47 -14.46
C ARG A 93 3.71 -1.48 -13.74
N SER A 94 3.71 -1.47 -12.41
CA SER A 94 4.40 -2.48 -11.60
C SER A 94 3.46 -3.66 -11.34
N THR A 95 3.96 -4.87 -11.56
CA THR A 95 3.20 -6.12 -11.36
C THR A 95 2.94 -6.45 -9.89
N ASN A 96 3.57 -5.72 -8.96
CA ASN A 96 3.42 -5.96 -7.54
C ASN A 96 2.10 -5.38 -6.99
N PHE A 97 1.56 -4.32 -7.59
CA PHE A 97 0.26 -3.77 -7.18
C PHE A 97 -0.88 -4.65 -7.67
N CYS A 98 -1.39 -5.51 -6.78
CA CYS A 98 -2.33 -6.58 -7.15
C CYS A 98 -3.68 -6.50 -6.43
N ALA A 99 -3.87 -5.55 -5.50
CA ALA A 99 -5.11 -5.39 -4.77
C ALA A 99 -5.31 -3.96 -4.27
N ILE A 100 -6.57 -3.58 -4.00
CA ILE A 100 -6.94 -2.34 -3.33
C ILE A 100 -7.92 -2.67 -2.21
N LYS A 101 -7.57 -2.33 -0.97
CA LYS A 101 -8.51 -2.18 0.13
C LYS A 101 -9.19 -0.82 -0.04
N GLU A 102 -10.39 -0.84 -0.62
CA GLU A 102 -11.15 0.36 -0.88
C GLU A 102 -12.04 0.73 0.33
N SER A 103 -11.79 1.89 0.91
CA SER A 103 -12.50 2.47 2.07
C SER A 103 -12.93 3.93 1.83
N SER A 104 -12.95 4.39 0.58
CA SER A 104 -13.55 5.68 0.20
C SER A 104 -15.07 5.73 0.36
N GLY A 105 -15.73 4.57 0.33
CA GLY A 105 -17.20 4.47 0.29
C GLY A 105 -17.81 4.87 -1.05
N SER A 106 -17.00 5.16 -2.07
CA SER A 106 -17.46 5.57 -3.39
C SER A 106 -17.72 4.36 -4.30
N MET A 107 -18.99 4.08 -4.56
CA MET A 107 -19.38 3.04 -5.53
C MET A 107 -18.94 3.38 -6.95
N ASN A 108 -18.90 4.67 -7.32
CA ASN A 108 -18.42 5.12 -8.62
C ASN A 108 -16.93 4.84 -8.80
N HIS A 109 -16.12 5.09 -7.75
CA HIS A 109 -14.70 4.78 -7.82
C HIS A 109 -14.48 3.27 -7.90
N LEU A 110 -15.20 2.49 -7.09
CA LEU A 110 -15.15 1.03 -7.16
C LEU A 110 -15.48 0.50 -8.56
N HIS A 111 -16.51 1.07 -9.22
CA HIS A 111 -16.87 0.68 -10.58
C HIS A 111 -15.78 1.01 -11.61
N ALA A 112 -15.06 2.12 -11.44
CA ALA A 112 -13.96 2.51 -12.33
C ALA A 112 -12.71 1.61 -12.21
N LEU A 113 -12.63 0.76 -11.18
CA LEU A 113 -11.54 -0.20 -10.97
C LEU A 113 -11.78 -1.56 -11.65
N ALA A 114 -12.98 -1.81 -12.17
CA ALA A 114 -13.38 -3.08 -12.80
C ALA A 114 -13.06 -3.08 -14.29
#